data_AF-A0A961KW53-F1
#
_entry.id   AF-A0A961KW53-F1
#
_cell.length_a   1.000
_cell.length_b   1.000
_cell.length_c   1.000
_cell.angle_alpha   90.00
_cell.angle_beta   90.00
_cell.angle_gamma   90.00
#
_symmetry.space_group_name_H-M   'P 1'
#
loop_
_entity.id
_entity.type
_entity.pdbx_description
1 polymer ?
#
loop_
_entity_poly.entity_id
_entity_poly.type
_entity_poly.pdbx_seq_one_letter_code
_entity_poly.pdbx_strand_id
1 'polypeptide(L)'
;MKIVLHLSGIVLVAVCATWAYRVNYETQEAQNRLADLRGEIASEREAVSVLEAEWAYLNRPDRLRALVAAHADALNLVDLQPESFGEAAMVAFPPDPTELVDAAAGDVE
;
A
#
# COMPACT_ATOMS: atom_id res chain seq x y z
N MET A 1 -6.91 49.00 45.31
CA MET A 1 -5.81 48.09 44.92
C MET A 1 -6.16 46.61 45.07
N LYS A 2 -6.68 46.12 46.21
CA LYS A 2 -7.01 44.70 46.41
C LYS A 2 -7.99 44.11 45.38
N ILE A 3 -9.04 44.84 45.03
CA ILE A 3 -10.03 44.41 44.01
C ILE A 3 -9.38 44.21 42.63
N VAL A 4 -8.46 45.09 42.22
CA VAL A 4 -7.77 44.96 40.93
C VAL A 4 -6.91 43.70 40.89
N LEU A 5 -6.24 43.38 42.00
CA LEU A 5 -5.43 42.15 42.13
C LEU A 5 -6.29 40.87 42.05
N HIS A 6 -7.45 40.86 42.67
CA HIS A 6 -8.37 39.72 42.59
C HIS A 6 -8.95 39.56 41.18
N LEU A 7 -9.36 40.67 40.56
CA LEU A 7 -9.87 40.64 39.17
C LEU A 7 -8.81 40.15 38.19
N SER A 8 -7.56 40.61 38.31
CA SER A 8 -6.49 40.13 37.44
C SER A 8 -6.22 38.63 37.61
N GLY A 9 -6.30 38.11 38.84
CA GLY A 9 -6.15 36.67 39.09
C GLY A 9 -7.26 35.84 38.44
N ILE A 10 -8.51 36.28 38.55
CA ILE A 10 -9.65 35.62 37.91
C ILE A 10 -9.48 35.61 36.38
N VAL A 11 -9.08 36.74 35.79
CA VAL A 11 -8.83 36.84 34.34
C VAL A 11 -7.71 35.88 33.92
N LEU A 12 -6.60 35.83 34.67
CA LEU A 12 -5.50 34.92 34.37
C LEU A 12 -5.96 33.46 34.36
N VAL A 13 -6.70 33.03 35.39
CA VAL A 13 -7.24 31.67 35.48
C VAL A 13 -8.20 31.37 34.34
N ALA A 14 -9.09 32.30 33.99
CA ALA A 14 -10.02 32.14 32.89
C ALA A 14 -9.32 31.97 31.53
N VAL A 15 -8.25 32.75 31.28
CA VAL A 15 -7.42 32.63 30.07
C VAL A 15 -6.72 31.27 30.03
N CYS A 16 -6.10 30.85 31.13
CA CYS A 16 -5.44 29.54 31.22
C CYS A 16 -6.43 28.37 31.01
N ALA A 17 -7.62 28.44 31.62
CA ALA A 17 -8.65 27.42 31.46
C ALA A 17 -9.13 27.33 30.01
N THR A 18 -9.35 28.47 29.36
CA THR A 18 -9.75 28.53 27.94
C THR A 18 -8.67 27.95 27.03
N TRP A 19 -7.40 28.32 27.27
CA TRP A 19 -6.28 27.81 26.50
C TRP A 19 -6.09 26.30 26.67
N ALA A 20 -6.14 25.80 27.91
CA ALA A 20 -6.03 24.37 28.19
C ALA A 20 -7.16 23.56 27.54
N TYR A 21 -8.40 24.08 27.58
CA TYR A 21 -9.53 23.44 26.92
C TYR A 21 -9.34 23.35 25.41
N ARG A 22 -8.84 24.42 24.78
CA ARG A 22 -8.56 24.44 23.34
C ARG A 22 -7.50 23.42 22.94
N VAL A 23 -6.38 23.38 23.65
CA VAL A 23 -5.29 22.39 23.41
C VAL A 23 -5.81 20.96 23.57
N ASN A 24 -6.65 20.72 24.59
CA ASN A 24 -7.24 19.42 24.82
C ASN A 24 -8.19 19.00 23.69
N TYR A 25 -8.93 19.94 23.11
CA TYR A 25 -9.82 19.67 21.97
C TYR A 25 -9.03 19.33 20.70
N GLU A 26 -8.01 20.14 20.36
CA GLU A 26 -7.14 19.90 19.20
C GLU A 26 -6.45 18.51 19.30
N THR A 27 -6.06 18.13 20.51
CA THR A 27 -5.46 16.81 20.78
C THR A 27 -6.45 15.67 20.56
N GLN A 28 -7.68 15.80 21.09
CA GLN A 28 -8.72 14.79 20.91
C GLN A 28 -9.11 14.60 19.45
N GLU A 29 -9.20 15.69 18.68
CA GLU A 29 -9.53 15.63 17.26
C GLU A 29 -8.47 14.87 16.46
N ALA A 30 -7.19 15.11 16.75
CA ALA A 30 -6.08 14.38 16.14
C ALA A 30 -6.09 12.88 16.53
N GLN A 31 -6.41 12.55 17.78
CA GLN A 31 -6.52 11.15 18.23
C GLN A 31 -7.68 10.43 17.55
N ASN A 32 -8.83 11.08 17.39
CA ASN A 32 -9.98 10.50 16.70
C ASN A 32 -9.65 10.21 15.23
N ARG A 33 -9.06 11.16 14.51
CA ARG A 33 -8.61 10.93 13.12
C ARG A 33 -7.63 9.76 13.00
N LEU A 34 -6.70 9.65 13.96
CA LEU A 34 -5.75 8.55 13.98
C LEU A 34 -6.44 7.20 14.24
N ALA A 35 -7.45 7.17 15.10
CA ALA A 35 -8.25 5.98 15.34
C ALA A 35 -9.02 5.55 14.09
N ASP A 36 -9.67 6.51 13.42
CA ASP A 36 -10.42 6.27 12.18
C ASP A 36 -9.51 5.71 11.07
N LEU A 37 -8.36 6.37 10.83
CA LEU A 37 -7.40 5.93 9.82
C LEU A 37 -6.82 4.54 10.13
N ARG A 38 -6.58 4.23 11.41
CA ARG A 38 -6.15 2.87 11.81
C ARG A 38 -7.22 1.83 11.55
N GLY A 39 -8.49 2.18 11.71
CA GLY A 39 -9.63 1.34 11.34
C GLY A 39 -9.63 1.03 9.84
N GLU A 40 -9.47 2.05 9.01
CA GLU A 40 -9.41 1.91 7.55
C GLU A 40 -8.21 1.05 7.10
N ILE A 41 -7.02 1.29 7.68
CA ILE A 41 -5.84 0.46 7.40
C ILE A 41 -6.09 -1.01 7.79
N ALA A 42 -6.78 -1.25 8.90
CA ALA A 42 -7.08 -2.62 9.33
C ALA A 42 -8.03 -3.32 8.35
N SER A 43 -9.09 -2.65 7.88
CA SER A 43 -10.02 -3.23 6.89
C SER A 43 -9.35 -3.50 5.54
N GLU A 44 -8.49 -2.59 5.07
CA GLU A 44 -7.76 -2.80 3.82
C GLU A 44 -6.78 -3.98 3.94
N ARG A 45 -6.11 -4.13 5.09
CA ARG A 45 -5.23 -5.28 5.34
C ARG A 45 -5.99 -6.60 5.39
N GLU A 46 -7.20 -6.60 5.93
CA GLU A 46 -8.07 -7.77 5.90
C GLU A 46 -8.42 -8.16 4.46
N ALA A 47 -8.80 -7.19 3.63
CA ALA A 47 -9.08 -7.43 2.20
C ALA A 47 -7.87 -8.00 1.45
N VAL A 48 -6.66 -7.46 1.68
CA VAL A 48 -5.42 -7.99 1.11
C VAL A 48 -5.18 -9.43 1.57
N SER A 49 -5.39 -9.74 2.85
CA SER A 49 -5.17 -11.10 3.37
C SER A 49 -6.10 -12.14 2.73
N VAL A 50 -7.35 -11.76 2.43
CA VAL A 50 -8.30 -12.62 1.70
C VAL A 50 -7.79 -12.85 0.27
N LEU A 51 -7.36 -11.79 -0.41
CA LEU A 51 -6.87 -11.88 -1.78
C LEU A 51 -5.59 -12.74 -1.88
N GLU A 52 -4.69 -12.65 -0.91
CA GLU A 52 -3.53 -13.52 -0.79
C GLU A 52 -3.93 -14.99 -0.61
N ALA A 53 -4.95 -15.26 0.21
CA ALA A 53 -5.47 -16.60 0.40
C ALA A 53 -6.12 -17.16 -0.89
N GLU A 54 -6.86 -16.33 -1.61
CA GLU A 54 -7.43 -16.68 -2.92
C GLU A 54 -6.33 -16.96 -3.94
N TRP A 55 -5.32 -16.09 -4.02
CA TRP A 55 -4.17 -16.29 -4.89
C TRP A 55 -3.44 -17.59 -4.57
N ALA A 56 -3.20 -17.86 -3.28
CA ALA A 56 -2.57 -19.10 -2.83
C ALA A 56 -3.42 -20.32 -3.19
N TYR A 57 -4.75 -20.23 -3.13
CA TYR A 57 -5.65 -21.29 -3.57
C TYR A 57 -5.62 -21.49 -5.09
N LEU A 58 -5.64 -20.40 -5.87
CA LEU A 58 -5.59 -20.46 -7.33
C LEU A 58 -4.28 -21.05 -7.84
N ASN A 59 -3.16 -20.72 -7.19
CA ASN A 59 -1.81 -21.18 -7.55
C ASN A 59 -1.41 -22.52 -6.93
N ARG A 60 -2.35 -23.27 -6.32
CA ARG A 60 -2.02 -24.61 -5.81
C ARG A 60 -1.53 -25.50 -6.95
N PRO A 61 -0.31 -26.07 -6.87
CA PRO A 61 0.30 -26.78 -7.99
C PRO A 61 -0.52 -28.00 -8.41
N ASP A 62 -1.16 -28.71 -7.46
CA ASP A 62 -2.03 -29.84 -7.78
C ASP A 62 -3.27 -29.43 -8.58
N ARG A 63 -3.88 -28.29 -8.23
CA ARG A 63 -5.02 -27.73 -8.97
C ARG A 63 -4.60 -27.27 -10.36
N LEU A 64 -3.46 -26.59 -10.46
CA LEU A 64 -2.90 -26.17 -11.74
C LEU A 64 -2.61 -27.37 -12.65
N ARG A 65 -1.96 -28.43 -12.15
CA ARG A 65 -1.72 -29.66 -12.91
C ARG A 65 -3.02 -30.30 -13.40
N ALA A 66 -4.04 -30.37 -12.54
CA ALA A 66 -5.34 -30.89 -12.92
C ALA A 66 -6.04 -30.03 -14.00
N LEU A 67 -5.95 -28.70 -13.90
CA LEU A 67 -6.51 -27.78 -14.89
C LEU A 67 -5.80 -27.91 -16.24
N VAL A 68 -4.46 -27.96 -16.21
CA VAL A 68 -3.60 -28.15 -17.38
C VAL A 68 -3.91 -29.47 -18.06
N ALA A 69 -4.00 -30.57 -17.31
CA ALA A 69 -4.35 -31.88 -17.85
C ALA A 69 -5.75 -31.88 -18.49
N ALA A 70 -6.72 -31.20 -17.88
CA ALA A 70 -8.08 -31.12 -18.40
C ALA A 70 -8.22 -30.26 -19.68
N HIS A 71 -7.32 -29.29 -19.90
CA HIS A 71 -7.38 -28.36 -21.04
C HIS A 71 -6.18 -28.51 -21.99
N ALA A 72 -5.38 -29.57 -21.84
CA ALA A 72 -4.16 -29.80 -22.63
C ALA A 72 -4.44 -29.83 -24.13
N ASP A 73 -5.49 -30.54 -24.54
CA ASP A 73 -5.89 -30.67 -25.95
C ASP A 73 -6.38 -29.33 -26.52
N ALA A 74 -7.12 -28.54 -25.73
CA ALA A 74 -7.66 -27.25 -26.18
C ALA A 74 -6.56 -26.18 -26.32
N LEU A 75 -5.55 -26.24 -25.46
CA LEU A 75 -4.44 -25.27 -25.41
C LEU A 75 -3.21 -25.72 -26.23
N ASN A 76 -3.26 -26.88 -26.90
CA ASN A 76 -2.12 -27.52 -27.55
C ASN A 76 -0.87 -27.53 -26.66
N LEU A 77 -1.04 -27.90 -25.39
CA LEU A 77 0.06 -27.93 -24.43
C LEU A 77 1.02 -29.06 -24.80
N VAL A 78 2.31 -28.71 -24.97
CA VAL A 78 3.38 -29.66 -25.26
C VAL A 78 4.15 -29.92 -23.96
N ASP A 79 4.55 -31.17 -23.74
CA ASP A 79 5.38 -31.53 -22.59
C ASP A 79 6.71 -30.76 -22.64
N LEU A 80 7.10 -30.19 -21.50
CA LEU A 80 8.33 -29.40 -21.39
C LEU A 80 9.52 -30.36 -21.39
N GLN A 81 10.10 -30.56 -22.56
CA GLN A 81 11.33 -31.36 -22.70
C GLN A 81 12.55 -30.55 -22.25
N PRO A 82 13.60 -31.18 -21.70
CA PRO A 82 14.84 -30.50 -21.26
C PRO A 82 15.45 -29.58 -22.32
N GLU A 83 15.31 -29.94 -23.60
CA GLU A 83 15.82 -29.21 -24.75
C GLU A 83 15.01 -27.95 -25.08
N SER A 84 13.82 -27.80 -24.48
CA SER A 84 12.93 -26.64 -24.64
C SER A 84 13.37 -25.44 -23.78
N PHE A 85 14.25 -25.68 -22.80
CA PHE A 85 14.81 -24.63 -21.96
C PHE A 85 16.04 -24.03 -22.65
N GLY A 86 15.94 -22.75 -23.05
CA GLY A 86 17.09 -22.02 -23.60
C GLY A 86 18.13 -21.68 -22.52
N GLU A 87 19.40 -21.57 -22.92
CA GLU A 87 20.44 -21.07 -22.02
C GLU A 87 20.15 -19.61 -21.63
N ALA A 88 20.43 -19.23 -20.38
CA ALA A 88 20.19 -17.86 -19.91
C ALA A 88 20.92 -16.80 -20.77
N ALA A 89 22.05 -17.17 -21.40
CA ALA A 89 22.80 -16.32 -22.32
C ALA A 89 22.08 -16.04 -23.65
N MET A 90 21.03 -16.80 -23.99
CA MET A 90 20.21 -16.64 -25.20
C MET A 90 19.10 -15.59 -25.01
N VAL A 91 18.88 -15.12 -23.78
CA VAL A 91 17.91 -14.07 -23.48
C VAL A 91 18.63 -12.72 -23.57
N ALA A 92 18.27 -11.92 -24.58
CA ALA A 92 18.75 -10.56 -24.68
C ALA A 92 18.35 -9.79 -23.41
N PHE A 93 19.33 -9.15 -22.77
CA PHE A 93 19.02 -8.23 -21.69
C PHE A 93 18.19 -7.06 -22.26
N PRO A 94 17.18 -6.59 -21.51
CA PRO A 94 16.51 -5.36 -21.88
C PRO A 94 17.54 -4.23 -22.01
N PRO A 95 17.38 -3.33 -22.99
CA PRO A 95 18.29 -2.20 -23.16
C PRO A 95 18.35 -1.37 -21.87
N ASP A 96 19.49 -0.70 -21.65
CA ASP A 96 19.66 0.14 -20.47
C ASP A 96 18.54 1.20 -20.45
N PRO A 97 17.83 1.40 -19.32
CA PRO A 97 16.78 2.42 -19.21
C PRO A 97 17.22 3.80 -19.69
N THR A 98 18.52 4.10 -19.60
CA THR A 98 19.11 5.34 -20.07
C THR A 98 19.15 5.44 -21.59
N GLU A 99 19.40 4.33 -22.31
CA GLU A 99 19.35 4.25 -23.78
C GLU A 99 17.91 4.31 -24.31
N LEU A 100 16.94 3.79 -23.56
CA LEU A 100 15.51 3.90 -23.87
C LEU A 100 15.00 5.36 -23.79
N VAL A 101 15.56 6.15 -22.87
CA VAL A 101 15.22 7.58 -22.71
C VAL A 101 15.84 8.43 -23.81
N ASP A 102 17.11 8.18 -24.18
CA ASP A 102 17.76 8.89 -25.29
C ASP A 102 17.17 8.54 -26.66
N ALA A 103 16.77 7.29 -26.88
CA ALA A 103 16.06 6.88 -28.10
C ALA A 103 14.67 7.54 -28.22
N ALA A 104 13.98 7.80 -27.10
CA ALA A 104 12.71 8.52 -27.08
C ALA A 104 12.87 10.05 -27.17
N ALA A 105 14.03 10.60 -26.79
CA ALA A 105 14.34 12.02 -26.85
C ALA A 105 14.96 12.46 -28.20
N GLY A 106 15.51 11.53 -28.98
CA GLY A 106 16.11 11.78 -30.29
C GLY A 106 15.12 11.98 -31.45
N ASP A 107 13.82 11.72 -31.23
CA ASP A 107 12.75 11.88 -32.24
C ASP A 107 12.04 13.25 -32.18
N VAL A 108 12.57 14.20 -31.40
CA VAL A 108 12.06 15.58 -31.33
C VAL A 108 13.09 16.54 -31.94
N GLU A 109 13.22 16.50 -33.27
CA GLU A 109 13.72 17.63 -34.06
C GLU A 109 12.62 18.66 -34.29
#